data_AF-A0A1Q9PHH2-F1
#
_entry.id   AF-A0A1Q9PHH2-F1
#
_cell.length_a   1.000
_cell.length_b   1.000
_cell.length_c   1.000
_cell.angle_alpha   90.00
_cell.angle_beta   90.00
_cell.angle_gamma   90.00
#
_symmetry.space_group_name_H-M   'P 1'
#
loop_
_entity.id
_entity.type
_entity.pdbx_description
1 polymer ?
#
loop_
_entity_poly.entity_id
_entity_poly.type
_entity_poly.pdbx_seq_one_letter_code
_entity_poly.pdbx_strand_id
1 'polypeptide(L)' 'MDEAKQLLTLTDQNISEICSSLHFVDQSYSTKIFKKQTGLTPHQYRNNSSS' A
#
# COMPACT_ATOMS: atom_id res chain seq x y z
N MET A 1 -0.73 -7.60 -5.53
CA MET A 1 -1.03 -7.03 -4.20
C MET A 1 0.00 -7.40 -3.15
N ASP A 2 0.62 -8.59 -3.24
CA ASP A 2 1.74 -8.95 -2.38
C ASP A 2 2.93 -7.99 -2.49
N GLU A 3 3.25 -7.53 -3.70
CA GLU A 3 4.31 -6.54 -3.91
C GLU A 3 4.03 -5.21 -3.20
N ALA A 4 2.77 -4.74 -3.19
CA ALA A 4 2.36 -3.56 -2.43
C ALA A 4 2.57 -3.73 -0.92
N LYS A 5 2.22 -4.91 -0.39
CA LYS A 5 2.42 -5.24 1.02
C LYS A 5 3.91 -5.27 1.38
N GLN A 6 4.73 -5.89 0.52
CA GLN A 6 6.18 -5.92 0.67
C GLN A 6 6.80 -4.53 0.60
N LEU A 7 6.40 -3.69 -0.35
CA LEU A 7 6.90 -2.32 -0.43
C LEU A 7 6.54 -1.50 0.81
N LEU A 8 5.35 -1.68 1.37
CA LEU A 8 4.91 -0.99 2.59
C LEU A 8 5.66 -1.44 3.85
N THR A 9 6.22 -2.66 3.88
CA THR A 9 6.91 -3.22 5.05
C THR A 9 8.42 -3.21 4.93
N LEU A 10 8.94 -3.40 3.72
CA LEU A 10 10.38 -3.49 3.43
C LEU A 10 10.99 -2.15 3.04
N THR A 11 10.17 -1.14 2.71
CA THR A 11 10.65 0.17 2.28
C THR A 11 9.93 1.29 2.99
N ASP A 12 10.58 2.45 3.03
CA ASP A 12 9.98 3.66 3.59
C ASP A 12 9.16 4.46 2.56
N GLN A 13 8.84 3.85 1.41
CA GLN A 13 8.15 4.52 0.31
C GLN A 13 6.76 4.99 0.70
N ASN A 14 6.45 6.22 0.29
CA ASN A 14 5.13 6.78 0.49
C ASN A 14 4.12 6.10 -0.44
N ILE A 15 2.84 6.10 -0.06
CA ILE A 15 1.78 5.40 -0.80
C ILE A 15 1.70 5.85 -2.26
N SER A 16 2.04 7.11 -2.54
CA SER A 16 2.11 7.65 -3.91
C SER A 16 3.17 6.95 -4.77
N GLU A 17 4.36 6.71 -4.21
CA GLU A 17 5.48 6.00 -4.87
C GLU A 17 5.11 4.54 -5.14
N ILE A 18 4.45 3.90 -4.17
CA ILE A 18 3.99 2.52 -4.29
C ILE A 18 2.89 2.41 -5.33
N CYS A 19 1.98 3.38 -5.41
CA CYS A 19 0.98 3.44 -6.48
C CYS A 19 1.63 3.57 -7.86
N SER A 20 2.62 4.45 -7.96
CA SER A 20 3.36 4.67 -9.20
C SER A 20 4.12 3.41 -9.63
N SER A 21 4.81 2.75 -8.70
CA SER A 21 5.57 1.51 -8.94
C SER A 21 4.67 0.36 -9.41
N LEU A 22 3.45 0.28 -8.88
CA LEU A 22 2.48 -0.76 -9.23
C LEU A 22 1.61 -0.39 -10.43
N HIS A 23 1.93 0.70 -11.15
CA HIS A 23 1.18 1.22 -12.29
C HIS A 23 -0.31 1.43 -12.00
N PHE A 24 -0.66 1.81 -10.76
CA PHE A 24 -2.02 2.22 -10.46
C PHE A 24 -2.29 3.61 -11.02
N VAL A 25 -3.31 3.70 -11.87
CA VAL A 25 -3.77 4.95 -12.49
C VAL A 25 -4.24 5.96 -11.43
N ASP A 26 -4.85 5.48 -10.35
CA ASP A 26 -5.42 6.31 -9.29
C ASP A 26 -5.04 5.79 -7.90
N GLN A 27 -4.47 6.67 -7.07
CA GLN A 27 -4.18 6.39 -5.66
C GLN A 27 -5.46 6.06 -4.86
N SER A 28 -6.59 6.66 -5.22
CA SER A 28 -7.89 6.36 -4.61
C SER A 28 -8.35 4.94 -4.94
N TYR A 29 -8.12 4.50 -6.18
CA TYR A 29 -8.48 3.16 -6.63
C TYR A 29 -7.58 2.10 -5.98
N SER A 30 -6.27 2.31 -5.99
CA SER A 30 -5.30 1.42 -5.34
C SER A 30 -5.59 1.27 -3.84
N THR A 31 -5.92 2.37 -3.15
CA THR A 31 -6.26 2.37 -1.72
C THR A 31 -7.52 1.54 -1.46
N LYS A 32 -8.55 1.66 -2.32
CA LYS A 32 -9.78 0.86 -2.22
C LYS A 32 -9.49 -0.63 -2.44
N ILE A 33 -8.73 -0.99 -3.47
CA ILE A 33 -8.37 -2.39 -3.74
C ILE A 33 -7.51 -2.93 -2.60
N PHE A 34 -6.55 -2.15 -2.11
CA PHE A 34 -5.65 -2.55 -1.01
C PHE A 34 -6.43 -2.82 0.26
N LYS A 35 -7.35 -1.91 0.63
CA LYS A 35 -8.25 -2.10 1.76
C LYS A 35 -9.18 -3.29 1.57
N LYS A 36 -9.68 -3.53 0.36
CA LYS A 36 -10.52 -4.69 0.06
C LYS A 36 -9.76 -6.01 0.22
N GLN A 37 -8.47 -6.03 -0.11
CA GLN A 37 -7.65 -7.25 -0.01
C GLN A 37 -7.06 -7.49 1.39
N THR A 38 -6.63 -6.43 2.09
CA THR A 38 -5.93 -6.55 3.39
C THR A 38 -6.81 -6.20 4.59
N GLY A 39 -7.99 -5.62 4.36
CA GLY A 39 -8.85 -5.05 5.40
C GLY A 39 -8.40 -3.67 5.90
N LEU A 40 -7.16 -3.25 5.61
CA LEU A 40 -6.54 -2.03 6.13
C LEU A 40 -6.20 -1.06 5.01
N THR A 41 -6.18 0.25 5.30
CA THR A 41 -5.60 1.19 4.33
C THR A 41 -4.09 0.98 4.28
N PRO A 42 -3.40 1.29 3.15
CA PRO A 42 -1.96 1.10 3.06
C PRO A 42 -1.19 1.86 4.15
N HIS A 43 -1.72 3.01 4.60
CA HIS A 43 -1.16 3.77 5.72
C HIS A 43 -1.30 3.03 7.06
N GLN A 44 -2.49 2.47 7.34
CA GLN A 44 -2.72 1.66 8.54
C GLN A 44 -1.88 0.38 8.52
N TYR A 45 -1.75 -0.26 7.36
CA TYR A 45 -0.94 -1.47 7.21
C TYR A 45 0.53 -1.21 7.55
N ARG A 46 1.09 -0.10 7.04
CA ARG A 46 2.46 0.33 7.36
C ARG A 46 2.65 0.62 8.85
N ASN A 47 1.70 1.32 9.46
CA ASN A 47 1.78 1.68 10.88
C ASN A 47 1.61 0.47 11.83
N ASN A 48 1.04 -0.63 11.35
CA ASN A 48 0.83 -1.85 12.14
C ASN A 48 2.07 -2.79 12.13
N SER A 49 2.98 -2.65 11.16
CA SER A 49 4.20 -3.47 11.10
C SER A 49 5.38 -2.94 11.95
N SER A 50 5.26 -1.74 12.54
CA SER A 50 6.35 -1.11 13.30
C SER A 50 6.27 -1.30 14.82
N SER A 51 5.64 -2.37 15.32
CA SER A 51 5.69 -2.74 16.75
C SER A 51 6.81 -3.73 17.06
#